data_AF-A0A367KPJ3-F1
#
_entry.id   AF-A0A367KPJ3-F1
#
_cell.length_a   1.000
_cell.length_b   1.000
_cell.length_c   1.000
_cell.angle_alpha   90.00
_cell.angle_beta   90.00
_cell.angle_gamma   90.00
#
_symmetry.space_group_name_H-M   'P 1'
#
loop_
_entity.id
_entity.type
_entity.pdbx_description
1 polymer ?
#
loop_
_entity_poly.entity_id
_entity_poly.type
_entity_poly.pdbx_seq_one_letter_code
_entity_poly.pdbx_strand_id
1 'polypeptide(L)'
;MTESIDQLALAISNVSHVERPYLHNLLTIKKFEIAKEPIDIEHREALSKVTMWETERHNLDAWTLQWLLAKATCSIQSEKDRTQKGLEKAKVLVAETEEKVRQENDKIHQVEVQNEKYAVDYRELQKYREEFLVLLDKALPNETSKTQEYKDRIEETKQKSQEKFENIKKLDKVKEYLKNADLALLEAILELRASTVKESLMGQGKVYFPETAYECLAKAREEYPDLPGFASPTEYVNEADNTGAYYSPMQKYLWDVRKKIADLILWCDEEAISLLDKETELQIELGQYTDEYNLRRRDALKK
;
A
#
# COMPACT_ATOMS: atom_id res chain seq x y z
N MET A 1 32.95 21.78 30.07
CA MET A 1 31.97 22.14 29.02
C MET A 1 32.54 21.80 27.65
N THR A 2 33.68 22.36 27.25
CA THR A 2 34.37 22.03 25.99
C THR A 2 34.81 20.56 25.89
N GLU A 3 35.27 19.95 26.98
CA GLU A 3 35.62 18.52 27.03
C GLU A 3 34.41 17.61 26.78
N SER A 4 33.26 17.93 27.37
CA SER A 4 32.00 17.19 27.17
C SER A 4 31.48 17.32 25.73
N ILE A 5 31.62 18.51 25.13
CA ILE A 5 31.30 18.77 23.72
C ILE A 5 32.20 17.92 22.80
N ASP A 6 33.50 17.81 23.11
CA ASP A 6 34.44 16.99 22.33
C ASP A 6 34.17 15.49 22.45
N GLN A 7 33.83 15.02 23.66
CA GLN A 7 33.42 13.62 23.89
C GLN A 7 32.15 13.26 23.12
N LEU A 8 31.14 14.15 23.09
CA LEU A 8 29.92 13.93 22.32
C LEU A 8 30.16 13.94 20.82
N ALA A 9 31.02 14.83 20.31
CA ALA A 9 31.38 14.82 18.89
C ALA A 9 32.07 13.50 18.47
N LEU A 10 32.92 12.94 19.33
CA LEU A 10 33.53 11.62 19.11
C LEU A 10 32.49 10.51 19.16
N ALA A 11 31.57 10.54 20.12
CA ALA A 11 30.50 9.56 20.25
C ALA A 11 29.57 9.55 19.02
N ILE A 12 29.16 10.73 18.54
CA ILE A 12 28.38 10.88 17.29
C ILE A 12 29.15 10.30 16.12
N SER A 13 30.42 10.64 15.95
CA SER A 13 31.25 10.12 14.84
C SER A 13 31.41 8.59 14.89
N ASN A 14 31.40 7.98 16.06
CA ASN A 14 31.52 6.52 16.21
C ASN A 14 30.23 5.79 15.83
N VAL A 15 29.06 6.42 15.99
CA VAL A 15 27.74 5.77 15.82
C VAL A 15 27.01 6.23 14.54
N SER A 16 27.41 7.33 13.91
CA SER A 16 26.73 7.91 12.73
C SER A 16 26.57 6.94 11.55
N HIS A 17 27.47 5.97 11.40
CA HIS A 17 27.40 4.95 10.36
C HIS A 17 26.15 4.06 10.42
N VAL A 18 25.42 4.07 11.54
CA VAL A 18 24.18 3.29 11.77
C VAL A 18 22.94 3.95 11.16
N GLU A 19 22.93 5.27 10.97
CA GLU A 19 21.73 5.99 10.48
C GLU A 19 21.25 5.48 9.12
N ARG A 20 22.17 5.38 8.15
CA ARG A 20 21.84 4.88 6.81
C ARG A 20 21.26 3.45 6.81
N PRO A 21 21.93 2.42 7.37
CA PRO A 21 21.38 1.07 7.37
C PRO A 21 20.07 0.97 8.15
N TYR A 22 19.91 1.73 9.23
CA TYR A 22 18.64 1.78 9.97
C TYR A 22 17.47 2.27 9.10
N LEU A 23 17.64 3.43 8.46
CA LEU A 23 16.60 4.03 7.62
C LEU A 23 16.32 3.21 6.36
N HIS A 24 17.35 2.64 5.73
CA HIS A 24 17.19 1.74 4.57
C HIS A 24 16.44 0.46 4.92
N ASN A 25 16.67 -0.11 6.12
CA ASN A 25 15.93 -1.29 6.57
C ASN A 25 14.46 -0.95 6.83
N LEU A 26 14.16 0.21 7.42
CA LEU A 26 12.76 0.67 7.58
C LEU A 26 12.06 0.83 6.23
N LEU A 27 12.74 1.44 5.26
CA LEU A 27 12.25 1.55 3.89
C LEU A 27 12.02 0.18 3.26
N THR A 28 12.95 -0.77 3.45
CA THR A 28 12.83 -2.14 2.94
C THR A 28 11.61 -2.85 3.52
N ILE A 29 11.36 -2.70 4.83
CA ILE A 29 10.16 -3.22 5.49
C ILE A 29 8.91 -2.62 4.83
N LYS A 30 8.87 -1.30 4.63
CA LYS A 30 7.74 -0.62 3.96
C LYS A 30 7.50 -1.13 2.54
N LYS A 31 8.55 -1.39 1.75
CA LYS A 31 8.42 -1.98 0.41
C LYS A 31 7.82 -3.38 0.47
N PHE A 32 8.23 -4.20 1.43
CA PHE A 32 7.64 -5.53 1.63
C PHE A 32 6.19 -5.47 2.09
N GLU A 33 5.83 -4.52 2.96
CA GLU A 33 4.42 -4.30 3.36
C GLU A 33 3.54 -3.94 2.16
N ILE A 34 4.00 -3.05 1.27
CA ILE A 34 3.28 -2.69 0.04
C ILE A 34 3.17 -3.90 -0.90
N ALA A 35 4.24 -4.66 -1.09
CA ALA A 35 4.24 -5.87 -1.92
C ALA A 35 3.35 -7.00 -1.36
N LYS A 36 3.16 -7.04 -0.04
CA LYS A 36 2.31 -8.02 0.65
C LYS A 36 0.82 -7.71 0.50
N GLU A 37 0.42 -6.45 0.40
CA GLU A 37 -0.98 -6.05 0.29
C GLU A 37 -1.80 -6.82 -0.77
N PRO A 38 -1.34 -6.99 -2.03
CA PRO A 38 -2.06 -7.80 -3.01
C PRO A 38 -2.16 -9.28 -2.64
N ILE A 39 -1.16 -9.84 -1.95
CA ILE A 39 -1.15 -11.24 -1.49
C ILE A 39 -2.16 -11.41 -0.35
N ASP A 40 -2.27 -10.43 0.56
CA ASP A 40 -3.27 -10.43 1.61
C ASP A 40 -4.70 -10.35 1.04
N ILE A 41 -4.89 -9.60 -0.06
CA ILE A 41 -6.18 -9.57 -0.78
C ILE A 41 -6.47 -10.94 -1.40
N GLU A 42 -5.51 -11.53 -2.12
CA GLU A 42 -5.64 -12.87 -2.72
C GLU A 42 -6.02 -13.92 -1.66
N HIS A 43 -5.39 -13.88 -0.48
CA HIS A 43 -5.69 -14.77 0.63
C HIS A 43 -7.09 -14.56 1.22
N ARG A 44 -7.51 -13.29 1.43
CA ARG A 44 -8.88 -12.99 1.89
C ARG A 44 -9.93 -13.46 0.90
N GLU A 45 -9.68 -13.34 -0.40
CA GLU A 45 -10.57 -13.87 -1.44
C GLU A 45 -10.61 -15.40 -1.46
N ALA A 46 -9.50 -16.07 -1.18
CA ALA A 46 -9.47 -17.52 -1.04
C ALA A 46 -10.32 -17.97 0.17
N LEU A 47 -10.19 -17.29 1.30
CA LEU A 47 -11.00 -17.55 2.50
C LEU A 47 -12.50 -17.30 2.26
N SER A 48 -12.86 -16.21 1.58
CA SER A 48 -14.26 -15.91 1.28
C SER A 48 -14.92 -16.98 0.39
N LYS A 49 -14.16 -17.56 -0.56
CA LYS A 49 -14.61 -18.71 -1.36
C LYS A 49 -14.86 -19.95 -0.50
N VAL A 50 -14.02 -20.23 0.49
CA VAL A 50 -14.27 -21.33 1.44
C VAL A 50 -15.58 -21.10 2.19
N THR A 51 -15.79 -19.92 2.76
CA THR A 51 -17.02 -19.56 3.49
C THR A 51 -18.26 -19.69 2.61
N MET A 52 -18.17 -19.29 1.34
CA MET A 52 -19.25 -19.45 0.36
C MET A 52 -19.62 -20.93 0.18
N TRP A 53 -18.63 -21.80 -0.06
CA TRP A 53 -18.86 -23.24 -0.23
C TRP A 53 -19.37 -23.93 1.04
N GLU A 54 -18.90 -23.51 2.22
CA GLU A 54 -19.40 -24.01 3.51
C GLU A 54 -20.86 -23.62 3.73
N THR A 55 -21.22 -22.39 3.34
CA THR A 55 -22.61 -21.91 3.41
C THR A 55 -23.50 -22.68 2.43
N GLU A 56 -23.06 -22.89 1.18
CA GLU A 56 -23.79 -23.72 0.21
C GLU A 56 -23.99 -25.15 0.72
N ARG A 57 -22.95 -25.76 1.30
CA ARG A 57 -23.04 -27.10 1.89
C ARG A 57 -24.05 -27.14 3.03
N HIS A 58 -24.00 -26.17 3.94
CA HIS A 58 -24.93 -26.09 5.05
C HIS A 58 -26.38 -25.95 4.57
N ASN A 59 -26.60 -25.11 3.54
CA ASN A 59 -27.91 -24.94 2.91
C ASN A 59 -28.41 -26.25 2.28
N LEU A 60 -27.55 -26.99 1.59
CA LEU A 60 -27.89 -28.30 1.01
C LEU A 60 -28.21 -29.36 2.07
N ASP A 61 -27.59 -29.28 3.26
CA ASP A 61 -27.83 -30.20 4.38
C ASP A 61 -29.08 -29.82 5.21
N ALA A 62 -29.50 -28.54 5.20
CA ALA A 62 -30.67 -28.05 5.93
C ALA A 62 -32.03 -28.39 5.29
N TRP A 63 -32.05 -28.84 4.02
CA TRP A 63 -33.28 -29.15 3.28
C TRP A 63 -33.92 -30.47 3.75
N THR A 64 -34.75 -30.42 4.79
CA THR A 64 -35.22 -31.61 5.53
C THR A 64 -36.50 -32.30 5.01
N LEU A 65 -37.15 -31.79 3.95
CA LEU A 65 -38.31 -32.45 3.30
C LEU A 65 -38.12 -32.74 1.80
N GLN A 66 -37.33 -31.92 1.10
CA GLN A 66 -36.87 -32.20 -0.27
C GLN A 66 -35.92 -33.40 -0.35
N TRP A 67 -35.16 -33.69 0.71
CA TRP A 67 -34.18 -34.79 0.75
C TRP A 67 -34.80 -36.18 0.49
N LEU A 68 -36.05 -36.39 0.91
CA LEU A 68 -36.78 -37.64 0.74
C LEU A 68 -37.31 -37.81 -0.70
N LEU A 69 -37.77 -36.73 -1.34
CA LEU A 69 -38.14 -36.71 -2.77
C LEU A 69 -36.92 -36.71 -3.70
N ALA A 70 -35.81 -36.13 -3.26
CA ALA A 70 -34.60 -35.97 -4.04
C ALA A 70 -33.64 -37.17 -3.96
N LYS A 71 -33.77 -38.06 -2.97
CA LYS A 71 -33.12 -39.37 -3.03
C LYS A 71 -33.55 -40.19 -4.26
N ALA A 72 -34.68 -39.85 -4.87
CA ALA A 72 -35.14 -40.42 -6.13
C ALA A 72 -34.54 -39.76 -7.39
N THR A 73 -33.90 -38.58 -7.27
CA THR A 73 -33.28 -37.85 -8.39
C THR A 73 -31.77 -37.68 -8.18
N CYS A 74 -30.95 -38.23 -9.09
CA CYS A 74 -29.48 -38.18 -9.04
C CYS A 74 -28.86 -36.76 -8.90
N SER A 75 -29.67 -35.72 -9.09
CA SER A 75 -29.31 -34.30 -9.09
C SER A 75 -28.74 -33.79 -7.75
N ILE A 76 -29.29 -34.17 -6.60
CA ILE A 76 -28.78 -33.66 -5.31
C ILE A 76 -27.43 -34.27 -4.94
N GLN A 77 -27.21 -35.55 -5.27
CA GLN A 77 -25.90 -36.17 -5.03
C GLN A 77 -24.83 -35.51 -5.91
N SER A 78 -25.13 -35.21 -7.17
CA SER A 78 -24.20 -34.47 -8.03
C SER A 78 -23.93 -33.04 -7.52
N GLU A 79 -24.91 -32.36 -6.94
CA GLU A 79 -24.71 -31.05 -6.31
C GLU A 79 -23.85 -31.13 -5.04
N LYS A 80 -24.06 -32.14 -4.18
CA LYS A 80 -23.19 -32.37 -3.01
C LYS A 80 -21.76 -32.68 -3.43
N ASP A 81 -21.57 -33.51 -4.45
CA ASP A 81 -20.24 -33.84 -4.98
C ASP A 81 -19.57 -32.61 -5.62
N ARG A 82 -20.34 -31.72 -6.27
CA ARG A 82 -19.86 -30.43 -6.80
C ARG A 82 -19.38 -29.51 -5.68
N THR A 83 -20.21 -29.31 -4.65
CA THR A 83 -19.88 -28.46 -3.50
C THR A 83 -18.67 -29.00 -2.73
N GLN A 84 -18.56 -30.31 -2.54
CA GLN A 84 -17.42 -30.94 -1.87
C GLN A 84 -16.12 -30.75 -2.67
N LYS A 85 -16.15 -30.96 -3.99
CA LYS A 85 -14.99 -30.68 -4.86
C LYS A 85 -14.64 -29.20 -4.89
N GLY A 86 -15.63 -28.31 -4.86
CA GLY A 86 -15.44 -26.86 -4.77
C GLY A 86 -14.74 -26.45 -3.47
N LEU A 87 -15.17 -27.02 -2.35
CA LEU A 87 -14.58 -26.81 -1.04
C LEU A 87 -13.13 -27.33 -0.95
N GLU A 88 -12.85 -28.51 -1.50
CA GLU A 88 -11.48 -29.05 -1.57
C GLU A 88 -10.56 -28.13 -2.37
N LYS A 89 -10.98 -27.68 -3.56
CA LYS A 89 -10.21 -26.73 -4.37
C LYS A 89 -9.99 -25.39 -3.66
N ALA A 90 -11.02 -24.86 -2.99
CA ALA A 90 -10.90 -23.61 -2.26
C ALA A 90 -9.93 -23.74 -1.07
N LYS A 91 -9.93 -24.88 -0.36
CA LYS A 91 -8.97 -25.15 0.72
C LYS A 91 -7.53 -25.28 0.22
N VAL A 92 -7.31 -25.89 -0.95
CA VAL A 92 -5.99 -25.93 -1.59
C VAL A 92 -5.52 -24.50 -1.91
N LEU A 93 -6.40 -23.66 -2.48
CA LEU A 93 -6.09 -22.26 -2.76
C LEU A 93 -5.76 -21.46 -1.48
N VAL A 94 -6.47 -21.72 -0.38
CA VAL A 94 -6.15 -21.11 0.92
C VAL A 94 -4.75 -21.51 1.39
N ALA A 95 -4.40 -22.80 1.31
CA ALA A 95 -3.06 -23.26 1.71
C ALA A 95 -1.94 -22.64 0.85
N GLU A 96 -2.17 -22.52 -0.47
CA GLU A 96 -1.22 -21.87 -1.38
C GLU A 96 -1.03 -20.38 -1.08
N THR A 97 -2.13 -19.65 -0.83
CA THR A 97 -2.08 -18.22 -0.52
C THR A 97 -1.54 -17.94 0.88
N GLU A 98 -1.86 -18.78 1.87
CA GLU A 98 -1.31 -18.71 3.23
C GLU A 98 0.21 -18.90 3.24
N GLU A 99 0.71 -19.83 2.42
CA GLU A 99 2.15 -20.02 2.24
C GLU A 99 2.83 -18.76 1.69
N LYS A 100 2.24 -18.11 0.68
CA LYS A 100 2.76 -16.82 0.14
C LYS A 100 2.77 -15.73 1.21
N VAL A 101 1.69 -15.59 1.98
CA VAL A 101 1.60 -14.62 3.09
C VAL A 101 2.69 -14.90 4.13
N ARG A 102 2.92 -16.17 4.47
CA ARG A 102 3.97 -16.56 5.41
C ARG A 102 5.36 -16.20 4.89
N GLN A 103 5.65 -16.46 3.62
CA GLN A 103 6.94 -16.13 3.02
C GLN A 103 7.25 -14.64 3.04
N GLU A 104 6.26 -13.78 2.76
CA GLU A 104 6.46 -12.32 2.86
C GLU A 104 6.59 -11.85 4.31
N ASN A 105 5.81 -12.42 5.25
CA ASN A 105 5.98 -12.14 6.68
C ASN A 105 7.37 -12.53 7.19
N ASP A 106 7.91 -13.67 6.74
CA ASP A 106 9.25 -14.13 7.11
C ASP A 106 10.32 -13.17 6.60
N LYS A 107 10.17 -12.61 5.39
CA LYS A 107 11.08 -11.57 4.85
C LYS A 107 11.03 -10.29 5.68
N ILE A 108 9.82 -9.82 6.01
CA ILE A 108 9.63 -8.64 6.86
C ILE A 108 10.31 -8.87 8.22
N HIS A 109 10.02 -10.00 8.86
CA HIS A 109 10.56 -10.34 10.16
C HIS A 109 12.09 -10.44 10.17
N GLN A 110 12.69 -11.01 9.12
CA GLN A 110 14.15 -11.07 8.99
C GLN A 110 14.79 -9.68 8.97
N VAL A 111 14.20 -8.72 8.24
CA VAL A 111 14.71 -7.35 8.19
C VAL A 111 14.45 -6.62 9.52
N GLU A 112 13.29 -6.84 10.16
CA GLU A 112 12.99 -6.28 11.49
C GLU A 112 14.04 -6.69 12.52
N VAL A 113 14.33 -8.00 12.62
CA VAL A 113 15.33 -8.52 13.56
C VAL A 113 16.72 -7.96 13.29
N GLN A 114 17.10 -7.81 12.02
CA GLN A 114 18.36 -7.14 11.66
C GLN A 114 18.36 -5.67 12.07
N ASN A 115 17.20 -5.01 11.98
CA ASN A 115 17.07 -3.59 12.28
C ASN A 115 16.99 -3.28 13.77
N GLU A 116 16.62 -4.24 14.64
CA GLU A 116 16.53 -4.03 16.10
C GLU A 116 17.84 -3.52 16.70
N LYS A 117 18.98 -4.08 16.28
CA LYS A 117 20.30 -3.64 16.74
C LYS A 117 20.57 -2.19 16.32
N TYR A 118 20.35 -1.89 15.04
CA TYR A 118 20.52 -0.55 14.51
C TYR A 118 19.56 0.45 15.14
N ALA A 119 18.37 0.02 15.55
CA ALA A 119 17.38 0.87 16.22
C ALA A 119 17.87 1.36 17.59
N VAL A 120 18.56 0.52 18.36
CA VAL A 120 19.14 0.91 19.65
C VAL A 120 20.23 1.96 19.43
N ASP A 121 21.21 1.62 18.58
CA ASP A 121 22.35 2.50 18.26
C ASP A 121 21.87 3.84 17.63
N TYR A 122 20.84 3.82 16.78
CA TYR A 122 20.24 5.02 16.20
C TYR A 122 19.56 5.92 17.24
N ARG A 123 18.86 5.34 18.23
CA ARG A 123 18.29 6.12 19.35
C ARG A 123 19.38 6.79 20.18
N GLU A 124 20.50 6.10 20.41
CA GLU A 124 21.65 6.68 21.09
C GLU A 124 22.27 7.82 20.27
N LEU A 125 22.43 7.65 18.96
CA LEU A 125 22.88 8.70 18.05
C LEU A 125 22.01 9.96 18.13
N GLN A 126 20.69 9.81 18.09
CA GLN A 126 19.76 10.94 18.21
C GLN A 126 19.88 11.64 19.56
N LYS A 127 20.00 10.87 20.65
CA LYS A 127 20.25 11.42 21.99
C LYS A 127 21.56 12.20 22.06
N TYR A 128 22.65 11.67 21.49
CA TYR A 128 23.93 12.38 21.45
C TYR A 128 23.84 13.67 20.62
N ARG A 129 23.13 13.67 19.49
CA ARG A 129 22.89 14.87 18.67
C ARG A 129 22.12 15.93 19.45
N GLU A 130 21.06 15.55 20.17
CA GLU A 130 20.27 16.45 21.01
C GLU A 130 21.11 17.06 22.14
N GLU A 131 21.84 16.23 22.89
CA GLU A 131 22.71 16.69 23.97
C GLU A 131 23.82 17.61 23.46
N PHE A 132 24.40 17.28 22.30
CA PHE A 132 25.44 18.09 21.65
C PHE A 132 24.89 19.46 21.22
N LEU A 133 23.70 19.49 20.62
CA LEU A 133 23.03 20.72 20.21
C LEU A 133 22.70 21.61 21.42
N VAL A 134 22.15 21.05 22.51
CA VAL A 134 21.86 21.79 23.75
C VAL A 134 23.11 22.40 24.37
N LEU A 135 24.24 21.69 24.36
CA LEU A 135 25.50 22.22 24.88
C LEU A 135 26.09 23.31 23.98
N LEU A 136 25.99 23.15 22.65
CA LEU A 136 26.44 24.14 21.69
C LEU A 136 25.59 25.42 21.75
N ASP A 137 24.27 25.32 21.94
CA ASP A 137 23.37 26.47 22.08
C ASP A 137 23.68 27.28 23.34
N LYS A 138 24.06 26.62 24.44
CA LYS A 138 24.50 27.30 25.67
C LYS A 138 25.86 27.99 25.51
N ALA A 139 26.77 27.40 24.73
CA ALA A 139 28.14 27.89 24.58
C ALA A 139 28.28 28.96 23.48
N LEU A 140 27.47 28.89 22.42
CA LEU A 140 27.42 29.83 21.30
C LEU A 140 25.96 30.26 21.05
N PRO A 141 25.46 31.27 21.77
CA PRO A 141 24.11 31.80 21.56
C PRO A 141 23.97 32.62 20.27
N ASN A 142 25.08 33.10 19.69
CA ASN A 142 25.08 33.89 18.46
C ASN A 142 25.65 33.08 17.28
N GLU A 143 24.91 33.01 16.18
CA GLU A 143 25.30 32.31 14.96
C GLU A 143 26.35 33.11 14.15
N THR A 144 27.26 32.40 13.49
CA THR A 144 28.24 32.99 12.55
C THR A 144 27.76 32.90 11.10
N SER A 145 28.27 33.75 10.21
CA SER A 145 27.86 33.71 8.79
C SER A 145 28.15 32.38 8.08
N LYS A 146 29.18 31.64 8.51
CA LYS A 146 29.52 30.30 7.99
C LYS A 146 28.58 29.19 8.49
N THR A 147 27.97 29.37 9.66
CA THR A 147 26.97 28.43 10.19
C THR A 147 25.59 28.67 9.58
N GLN A 148 25.33 29.87 9.07
CA GLN A 148 24.06 30.21 8.43
C GLN A 148 23.80 29.37 7.16
N GLU A 149 24.80 29.18 6.30
CA GLU A 149 24.64 28.39 5.07
C GLU A 149 24.17 26.95 5.35
N TYR A 150 24.73 26.31 6.38
CA TYR A 150 24.35 24.97 6.79
C TYR A 150 22.96 24.92 7.40
N LYS A 151 22.58 25.95 8.16
CA LYS A 151 21.23 26.08 8.71
C LYS A 151 20.19 26.24 7.61
N ASP A 152 20.49 27.04 6.59
CA ASP A 152 19.63 27.23 5.42
C ASP A 152 19.46 25.91 4.66
N ARG A 153 20.53 25.11 4.48
CA ARG A 153 20.46 23.76 3.88
C ARG A 153 19.63 22.78 4.71
N ILE A 154 19.75 22.80 6.05
CA ILE A 154 18.94 21.98 6.95
C ILE A 154 17.46 22.33 6.77
N GLU A 155 17.12 23.61 6.74
CA GLU A 155 15.74 24.07 6.59
C GLU A 155 15.16 23.73 5.20
N GLU A 156 15.94 23.94 4.15
CA GLU A 156 15.55 23.53 2.78
C GLU A 156 15.31 22.02 2.68
N THR A 157 16.18 21.21 3.29
CA THR A 157 16.06 19.74 3.30
C THR A 157 14.81 19.30 4.07
N LYS A 158 14.51 19.94 5.21
CA LYS A 158 13.27 19.70 5.97
C LYS A 158 12.03 20.03 5.14
N GLN A 159 12.03 21.16 4.45
CA GLN A 159 10.91 21.55 3.59
C GLN A 159 10.70 20.53 2.47
N LYS A 160 11.76 20.10 1.79
CA LYS A 160 11.70 19.05 0.76
C LYS A 160 11.16 17.72 1.32
N SER A 161 11.65 17.30 2.48
CA SER A 161 11.15 16.08 3.16
C SER A 161 9.65 16.18 3.48
N GLN A 162 9.21 17.34 4.00
CA GLN A 162 7.80 17.56 4.31
C GLN A 162 6.91 17.56 3.06
N GLU A 163 7.35 18.17 1.96
CA GLU A 163 6.64 18.11 0.67
C GLU A 163 6.49 16.67 0.17
N LYS A 164 7.54 15.84 0.29
CA LYS A 164 7.48 14.42 -0.10
C LYS A 164 6.51 13.64 0.78
N PHE A 165 6.51 13.88 2.09
CA PHE A 165 5.59 13.23 3.01
C PHE A 165 4.13 13.59 2.72
N GLU A 166 3.83 14.86 2.41
CA GLU A 166 2.49 15.28 2.02
C GLU A 166 2.06 14.65 0.68
N ASN A 167 2.99 14.48 -0.28
CA ASN A 167 2.69 13.79 -1.53
C ASN A 167 2.38 12.29 -1.31
N ILE A 168 3.10 11.62 -0.42
CA ILE A 168 2.80 10.23 -0.04
C ILE A 168 1.39 10.12 0.55
N LYS A 169 1.03 11.01 1.49
CA LYS A 169 -0.33 11.03 2.06
C LYS A 169 -1.42 11.26 1.03
N LYS A 170 -1.16 12.12 0.03
CA LYS A 170 -2.10 12.33 -1.08
C LYS A 170 -2.27 11.05 -1.90
N LEU A 171 -1.18 10.34 -2.19
CA LEU A 171 -1.25 9.05 -2.89
C LEU A 171 -2.04 8.00 -2.10
N ASP A 172 -1.89 7.94 -0.78
CA ASP A 172 -2.67 7.03 0.07
C ASP A 172 -4.18 7.30 -0.05
N LYS A 173 -4.59 8.58 0.01
CA LYS A 173 -5.99 8.96 -0.21
C LYS A 173 -6.48 8.64 -1.61
N VAL A 174 -5.65 8.86 -2.64
CA VAL A 174 -5.97 8.50 -4.02
C VAL A 174 -6.19 7.00 -4.14
N LYS A 175 -5.35 6.18 -3.51
CA LYS A 175 -5.51 4.72 -3.45
C LYS A 175 -6.84 4.34 -2.79
N GLU A 176 -7.24 5.00 -1.71
CA GLU A 176 -8.57 4.80 -1.09
C GLU A 176 -9.72 5.15 -2.05
N TYR A 177 -9.65 6.29 -2.75
CA TYR A 177 -10.65 6.66 -3.75
C TYR A 177 -10.73 5.64 -4.89
N LEU A 178 -9.58 5.15 -5.38
CA LEU A 178 -9.54 4.12 -6.42
C LEU A 178 -10.16 2.80 -5.96
N LYS A 179 -9.90 2.37 -4.71
CA LYS A 179 -10.55 1.18 -4.11
C LYS A 179 -12.06 1.35 -3.99
N ASN A 180 -12.53 2.52 -3.56
CA ASN A 180 -13.97 2.79 -3.48
C ASN A 180 -14.63 2.81 -4.87
N ALA A 181 -13.93 3.34 -5.89
CA ALA A 181 -14.39 3.27 -7.27
C ALA A 181 -14.47 1.82 -7.77
N ASP A 182 -13.48 0.98 -7.47
CA ASP A 182 -13.50 -0.44 -7.83
C ASP A 182 -14.68 -1.20 -7.20
N LEU A 183 -14.95 -0.96 -5.92
CA LEU A 183 -16.10 -1.56 -5.22
C LEU A 183 -17.44 -1.14 -5.83
N ALA A 184 -17.63 0.15 -6.10
CA ALA A 184 -18.85 0.66 -6.74
C ALA A 184 -19.06 0.07 -8.15
N LEU A 185 -17.98 -0.16 -8.90
CA LEU A 185 -18.05 -0.83 -10.20
C LEU A 185 -18.39 -2.32 -10.07
N LEU A 186 -17.86 -3.01 -9.05
CA LEU A 186 -18.21 -4.41 -8.79
C LEU A 186 -19.70 -4.55 -8.44
N GLU A 187 -20.22 -3.69 -7.55
CA GLU A 187 -21.64 -3.66 -7.20
C GLU A 187 -22.51 -3.47 -8.45
N ALA A 188 -22.17 -2.51 -9.29
CA ALA A 188 -22.85 -2.26 -10.56
C ALA A 188 -22.84 -3.47 -11.51
N ILE A 189 -21.70 -4.17 -11.63
CA ILE A 189 -21.60 -5.40 -12.43
C ILE A 189 -22.54 -6.49 -11.88
N LEU A 190 -22.59 -6.65 -10.55
CA LEU A 190 -23.46 -7.63 -9.89
C LEU A 190 -24.94 -7.29 -10.08
N GLU A 191 -25.31 -6.01 -9.98
CA GLU A 191 -26.67 -5.55 -10.25
C GLU A 191 -27.11 -5.79 -11.69
N LEU A 192 -26.24 -5.53 -12.67
CA LEU A 192 -26.51 -5.81 -14.08
C LEU A 192 -26.71 -7.32 -14.32
N ARG A 193 -25.94 -8.17 -13.62
CA ARG A 193 -26.13 -9.62 -13.68
C ARG A 193 -27.46 -10.07 -13.07
N ALA A 194 -27.89 -9.45 -11.98
CA ALA A 194 -29.14 -9.78 -11.30
C ALA A 194 -30.38 -9.24 -12.02
N SER A 195 -30.24 -8.19 -12.84
CA SER A 195 -31.36 -7.50 -13.49
C SER A 195 -31.18 -7.35 -15.00
N THR A 196 -31.70 -8.30 -15.77
CA THR A 196 -31.84 -8.17 -17.24
C THR A 196 -32.71 -6.98 -17.66
N VAL A 197 -33.54 -6.47 -16.73
CA VAL A 197 -34.42 -5.32 -16.94
C VAL A 197 -33.65 -4.00 -17.01
N LYS A 198 -32.58 -3.81 -16.22
CA LYS A 198 -31.80 -2.55 -16.23
C LYS A 198 -31.11 -2.34 -17.58
N GLU A 199 -30.57 -3.39 -18.20
CA GLU A 199 -30.01 -3.32 -19.56
C GLU A 199 -31.06 -2.97 -20.61
N SER A 200 -32.26 -3.55 -20.50
CA SER A 200 -33.35 -3.27 -21.45
C SER A 200 -33.94 -1.85 -21.34
N LEU A 201 -33.78 -1.19 -20.18
CA LEU A 201 -34.21 0.19 -19.93
C LEU A 201 -33.19 1.24 -20.40
N MET A 202 -31.97 0.82 -20.71
CA MET A 202 -30.94 1.71 -21.22
C MET A 202 -31.10 1.85 -22.73
N GLY A 203 -31.61 3.00 -23.17
CA GLY A 203 -31.74 3.32 -24.59
C GLY A 203 -30.41 3.16 -25.35
N GLN A 204 -30.49 2.78 -26.63
CA GLN A 204 -29.32 2.57 -27.49
C GLN A 204 -28.34 3.75 -27.39
N GLY A 205 -27.10 3.47 -26.97
CA GLY A 205 -26.00 4.45 -26.93
C GLY A 205 -25.70 5.09 -25.56
N LYS A 206 -26.39 4.76 -24.47
CA LYS A 206 -26.05 5.24 -23.12
C LYS A 206 -25.13 4.25 -22.39
N VAL A 207 -23.95 4.72 -21.97
CA VAL A 207 -23.02 3.97 -21.10
C VAL A 207 -23.47 4.13 -19.65
N TYR A 208 -23.73 3.02 -18.96
CA TYR A 208 -23.95 3.04 -17.52
C TYR A 208 -22.60 3.18 -16.82
N PHE A 209 -22.46 4.22 -16.00
CA PHE A 209 -21.34 4.33 -15.09
C PHE A 209 -21.86 4.71 -13.70
N PRO A 210 -21.46 4.01 -12.63
CA PRO A 210 -21.92 4.33 -11.28
C PRO A 210 -21.48 5.74 -10.88
N GLU A 211 -22.40 6.54 -10.36
CA GLU A 211 -22.13 7.91 -9.93
C GLU A 211 -21.06 7.94 -8.82
N THR A 212 -21.15 7.01 -7.87
CA THR A 212 -20.14 6.85 -6.81
C THR A 212 -18.74 6.56 -7.35
N ALA A 213 -18.63 5.72 -8.39
CA ALA A 213 -17.35 5.47 -9.04
C ALA A 213 -16.82 6.72 -9.74
N TYR A 214 -17.70 7.50 -10.39
CA TYR A 214 -17.32 8.74 -11.05
C TYR A 214 -16.81 9.78 -10.05
N GLU A 215 -17.54 10.00 -8.96
CA GLU A 215 -17.15 10.94 -7.91
C GLU A 215 -15.81 10.57 -7.26
N CYS A 216 -15.58 9.28 -7.02
CA CYS A 216 -14.31 8.82 -6.45
C CYS A 216 -13.15 9.08 -7.42
N LEU A 217 -13.33 8.79 -8.71
CA LEU A 217 -12.31 9.08 -9.73
C LEU A 217 -12.07 10.58 -9.93
N ALA A 218 -13.11 11.40 -9.81
CA ALA A 218 -12.98 12.86 -9.85
C ALA A 218 -12.17 13.38 -8.65
N LYS A 219 -12.52 12.96 -7.43
CA LYS A 219 -11.79 13.32 -6.19
C LYS A 219 -10.33 12.85 -6.22
N ALA A 220 -10.08 11.66 -6.75
CA ALA A 220 -8.71 11.14 -6.94
C ALA A 220 -7.86 12.08 -7.81
N ARG A 221 -8.42 12.62 -8.90
CA ARG A 221 -7.73 13.56 -9.79
C ARG A 221 -7.62 14.97 -9.20
N GLU A 222 -8.56 15.39 -8.39
CA GLU A 222 -8.46 16.67 -7.66
C GLU A 222 -7.32 16.64 -6.63
N GLU A 223 -7.18 15.53 -5.89
CA GLU A 223 -6.13 15.38 -4.88
C GLU A 223 -4.73 15.20 -5.50
N TYR A 224 -4.65 14.50 -6.65
CA TYR A 224 -3.40 14.25 -7.37
C TYR A 224 -3.58 14.47 -8.90
N PRO A 225 -3.36 15.71 -9.40
CA PRO A 225 -3.61 16.06 -10.80
C PRO A 225 -2.76 15.29 -11.83
N ASP A 226 -1.56 14.86 -11.43
CA ASP A 226 -0.62 14.11 -12.28
C ASP A 226 -1.00 12.63 -12.40
N LEU A 227 -2.13 12.21 -11.82
CA LEU A 227 -2.62 10.83 -11.88
C LEU A 227 -2.83 10.43 -13.36
N PRO A 228 -2.26 9.30 -13.81
CA PRO A 228 -2.40 8.87 -15.21
C PRO A 228 -3.87 8.69 -15.60
N GLY A 229 -4.22 9.22 -16.77
CA GLY A 229 -5.51 8.92 -17.39
C GLY A 229 -5.51 7.54 -18.05
N PHE A 230 -6.69 6.91 -18.13
CA PHE A 230 -6.90 5.75 -19.00
C PHE A 230 -7.94 6.10 -20.06
N ALA A 231 -7.70 5.63 -21.28
CA ALA A 231 -8.64 5.79 -22.39
C ALA A 231 -9.88 4.92 -22.17
N SER A 232 -11.05 5.42 -22.57
CA SER A 232 -12.29 4.64 -22.57
C SER A 232 -12.16 3.44 -23.52
N PRO A 233 -12.56 2.23 -23.11
CA PRO A 233 -12.65 1.08 -24.01
C PRO A 233 -13.49 1.42 -25.25
N THR A 234 -12.92 1.29 -26.45
CA THR A 234 -13.52 1.83 -27.69
C THR A 234 -14.29 0.81 -28.54
N GLU A 235 -14.11 -0.50 -28.37
CA GLU A 235 -14.80 -1.48 -29.23
C GLU A 235 -15.38 -2.68 -28.47
N TYR A 236 -16.65 -2.96 -28.78
CA TYR A 236 -17.45 -4.00 -28.17
C TYR A 236 -17.55 -5.21 -29.10
N VAL A 237 -16.77 -6.25 -28.81
CA VAL A 237 -16.94 -7.56 -29.46
C VAL A 237 -17.69 -8.48 -28.50
N ASN A 238 -18.88 -8.93 -28.93
CA ASN A 238 -19.69 -9.98 -28.29
C ASN A 238 -19.02 -11.34 -28.55
N GLU A 239 -17.93 -11.61 -27.86
CA GLU A 239 -17.27 -12.90 -27.85
C GLU A 239 -17.25 -13.45 -26.42
N ALA A 240 -17.45 -14.76 -26.30
CA ALA A 240 -17.32 -15.45 -25.02
C ALA A 240 -15.88 -15.33 -24.51
N ASP A 241 -15.73 -15.06 -23.21
CA ASP A 241 -14.41 -15.06 -22.57
C ASP A 241 -13.76 -16.45 -22.68
N ASN A 242 -12.45 -16.54 -22.44
CA ASN A 242 -11.66 -17.78 -22.40
C ASN A 242 -12.23 -18.84 -21.43
N THR A 243 -13.11 -18.42 -20.52
CA THR A 243 -13.82 -19.24 -19.53
C THR A 243 -15.21 -19.73 -20.01
N GLY A 244 -15.66 -19.33 -21.20
CA GLY A 244 -16.98 -19.66 -21.76
C GLY A 244 -18.14 -18.83 -21.20
N ALA A 245 -17.88 -17.85 -20.33
CA ALA A 245 -18.90 -16.96 -19.79
C ALA A 245 -19.28 -15.85 -20.80
N TYR A 246 -20.59 -15.65 -20.99
CA TYR A 246 -21.12 -14.55 -21.80
C TYR A 246 -21.38 -13.34 -20.90
N TYR A 247 -20.61 -12.28 -21.09
CA TYR A 247 -20.83 -10.99 -20.46
C TYR A 247 -21.56 -10.07 -21.42
N SER A 248 -22.48 -9.25 -20.92
CA SER A 248 -23.02 -8.19 -21.74
C SER A 248 -21.92 -7.17 -22.11
N PRO A 249 -22.06 -6.45 -23.23
CA PRO A 249 -21.15 -5.36 -23.60
C PRO A 249 -20.89 -4.37 -22.45
N MET A 250 -21.93 -4.06 -21.66
CA MET A 250 -21.82 -3.15 -20.52
C MET A 250 -21.02 -3.74 -19.35
N GLN A 251 -21.25 -5.01 -19.04
CA GLN A 251 -20.47 -5.72 -18.01
C GLN A 251 -19.00 -5.78 -18.42
N LYS A 252 -18.70 -6.07 -19.69
CA LYS A 252 -17.34 -6.09 -20.23
C LYS A 252 -16.65 -4.73 -20.10
N TYR A 253 -17.35 -3.64 -20.44
CA TYR A 253 -16.85 -2.29 -20.25
C TYR A 253 -16.50 -1.98 -18.78
N LEU A 254 -17.40 -2.30 -17.84
CA LEU A 254 -17.12 -2.07 -16.42
C LEU A 254 -15.96 -2.93 -15.92
N TRP A 255 -15.83 -4.18 -16.39
CA TRP A 255 -14.68 -5.04 -16.11
C TRP A 255 -13.36 -4.46 -16.65
N ASP A 256 -13.37 -3.93 -17.87
CA ASP A 256 -12.20 -3.28 -18.46
C ASP A 256 -11.79 -2.04 -17.66
N VAL A 257 -12.75 -1.22 -17.23
CA VAL A 257 -12.48 -0.06 -16.36
C VAL A 257 -11.93 -0.51 -15.00
N ARG A 258 -12.47 -1.56 -14.38
CA ARG A 258 -11.93 -2.12 -13.12
C ARG A 258 -10.49 -2.58 -13.28
N LYS A 259 -10.16 -3.24 -14.39
CA LYS A 259 -8.77 -3.64 -14.69
C LYS A 259 -7.85 -2.41 -14.78
N LYS A 260 -8.32 -1.32 -15.39
CA LYS A 260 -7.56 -0.06 -15.43
C LYS A 260 -7.41 0.62 -14.07
N ILE A 261 -8.40 0.52 -13.20
CA ILE A 261 -8.29 1.00 -11.82
C ILE A 261 -7.27 0.17 -11.04
N ALA A 262 -7.23 -1.15 -11.24
CA ALA A 262 -6.21 -2.01 -10.64
C ALA A 262 -4.79 -1.63 -11.13
N ASP A 263 -4.62 -1.38 -12.44
CA ASP A 263 -3.35 -0.88 -12.99
C ASP A 263 -2.95 0.47 -12.34
N LEU A 264 -3.90 1.37 -12.07
CA LEU A 264 -3.64 2.65 -11.40
C LEU A 264 -3.27 2.48 -9.92
N ILE A 265 -3.88 1.52 -9.22
CA ILE A 265 -3.51 1.21 -7.83
C ILE A 265 -2.06 0.74 -7.76
N LEU A 266 -1.63 -0.11 -8.70
CA LEU A 266 -0.23 -0.53 -8.79
C LEU A 266 0.70 0.65 -9.08
N TRP A 267 0.30 1.55 -9.97
CA TRP A 267 1.06 2.77 -10.24
C TRP A 267 1.21 3.66 -8.99
N CYS A 268 0.14 3.81 -8.18
CA CYS A 268 0.22 4.54 -6.92
C CYS A 268 1.23 3.90 -5.95
N ASP A 269 1.30 2.57 -5.91
CA ASP A 269 2.25 1.84 -5.07
C ASP A 269 3.70 2.03 -5.54
N GLU A 270 3.95 1.98 -6.85
CA GLU A 270 5.26 2.26 -7.43
C GLU A 270 5.73 3.71 -7.17
N GLU A 271 4.82 4.68 -7.33
CA GLU A 271 5.15 6.09 -7.08
C GLU A 271 5.35 6.37 -5.59
N ALA A 272 4.57 5.74 -4.71
CA ALA A 272 4.79 5.81 -3.26
C ALA A 272 6.16 5.27 -2.86
N ILE A 273 6.59 4.13 -3.43
CA ILE A 273 7.93 3.57 -3.22
C ILE A 273 9.02 4.54 -3.70
N SER A 274 8.86 5.12 -4.89
CA SER A 274 9.78 6.13 -5.45
C SER A 274 9.91 7.37 -4.57
N LEU A 275 8.81 7.83 -3.98
CA LEU A 275 8.82 8.96 -3.05
C LEU A 275 9.45 8.59 -1.71
N LEU A 276 9.19 7.40 -1.16
CA LEU A 276 9.80 6.90 0.07
C LEU A 276 11.32 6.72 -0.08
N ASP A 277 11.80 6.29 -1.25
CA ASP A 277 13.23 6.22 -1.56
C ASP A 277 13.89 7.60 -1.48
N LYS A 278 13.29 8.60 -2.13
CA LYS A 278 13.79 9.97 -2.11
C LYS A 278 13.71 10.59 -0.71
N GLU A 279 12.64 10.30 0.03
CA GLU A 279 12.44 10.78 1.40
C GLU A 279 13.48 10.20 2.37
N THR A 280 13.79 8.91 2.25
CA THR A 280 14.82 8.24 3.05
C THR A 280 16.21 8.87 2.81
N GLU A 281 16.57 9.17 1.56
CA GLU A 281 17.82 9.87 1.26
C GLU A 281 17.84 11.30 1.83
N LEU A 282 16.73 12.04 1.75
CA LEU A 282 16.63 13.37 2.36
C LEU A 282 16.79 13.32 3.90
N GLN A 283 16.27 12.29 4.57
CA GLN A 283 16.49 12.11 6.01
C GLN A 283 17.96 11.85 6.34
N ILE A 284 18.66 11.05 5.53
CA ILE A 284 20.10 10.78 5.69
C ILE A 284 20.90 12.07 5.47
N GLU A 285 20.60 12.81 4.41
CA GLU A 285 21.23 14.11 4.13
C GLU A 285 21.02 15.11 5.28
N LEU A 286 19.80 15.15 5.83
CA LEU A 286 19.46 16.00 6.98
C LEU A 286 20.32 15.66 8.20
N GLY A 287 20.51 14.37 8.50
CA GLY A 287 21.39 13.90 9.57
C GLY A 287 22.85 14.36 9.36
N GLN A 288 23.36 14.18 8.14
CA GLN A 288 24.72 14.60 7.77
C GLN A 288 24.91 16.12 7.88
N TYR A 289 23.98 16.92 7.34
CA TYR A 289 24.05 18.38 7.43
C TYR A 289 23.96 18.87 8.88
N THR A 290 23.17 18.18 9.72
CA THR A 290 23.06 18.49 11.16
C THR A 290 24.38 18.22 11.88
N ASP A 291 25.03 17.09 11.60
CA ASP A 291 26.32 16.75 12.17
C ASP A 291 27.41 17.74 11.73
N GLU A 292 27.48 18.06 10.43
CA GLU A 292 28.41 19.06 9.90
C GLU A 292 28.20 20.44 10.52
N TYR A 293 26.94 20.88 10.63
CA TYR A 293 26.57 22.14 11.28
C TYR A 293 27.10 22.22 12.72
N ASN A 294 26.85 21.17 13.50
CA ASN A 294 27.25 21.12 14.89
C ASN A 294 28.79 21.02 15.06
N LEU A 295 29.48 20.29 14.18
CA LEU A 295 30.95 20.23 14.16
C LEU A 295 31.56 21.61 13.87
N ARG A 296 30.99 22.37 12.92
CA ARG A 296 31.45 23.74 12.64
C ARG A 296 31.27 24.69 13.82
N ARG A 297 30.15 24.57 14.54
CA ARG A 297 29.90 25.34 15.78
C ARG A 297 30.90 24.98 16.87
N ARG A 298 31.20 23.69 17.04
CA ARG A 298 32.26 23.24 17.96
C ARG A 298 33.61 23.85 17.60
N ASP A 299 34.00 23.82 16.33
CA ASP A 299 35.29 24.36 15.90
C ASP A 299 35.40 25.88 16.12
N ALA A 300 34.27 26.59 16.09
CA ALA A 300 34.21 28.01 16.45
C ALA A 300 34.43 28.27 17.95
N LEU A 301 34.09 27.32 18.85
CA LEU A 301 34.39 27.42 20.29
C LEU A 301 35.88 27.25 20.62
N LYS A 302 36.62 26.59 19.73
CA LYS A 302 38.05 26.30 19.93
C LYS A 302 38.97 27.41 19.43
N LYS A 303 38.43 28.42 18.75
CA LYS A 303 39.14 29.60 18.26
C LYS A 303 38.97 30.76 19.23
#